data_AF-A0A2G9LVI9-F1
#
_entry.id   AF-A0A2G9LVI9-F1
#
_cell.length_a   1.000
_cell.length_b   1.000
_cell.length_c   1.000
_cell.angle_alpha   90.00
_cell.angle_beta   90.00
_cell.angle_gamma   90.00
#
_symmetry.space_group_name_H-M   'P 1'
#
loop_
_entity.id
_entity.type
_entity.pdbx_description
1 polymer ?
#
loop_
_entity_poly.entity_id
_entity_poly.type
_entity_poly.pdbx_seq_one_letter_code
_entity_poly.pdbx_strand_id
1 'polypeptide(L)'
;WTEKRQAIARRYDESLKGCVTTPYCDPKAYHVYHHYIILADRRDELCEHLDKDGISWGRHYPIPVHKQPSFSGSAASVVSLPITESIVSKSLTLPLFPEMTDDEVQRVIDSVRSFYDN
;
A
#
# COMPACT_ATOMS: atom_id res chain seq x y z
N TRP A 1 -8.66 -18.54 5.67
CA TRP A 1 -7.52 -17.71 5.22
C TRP A 1 -7.98 -16.31 4.85
N THR A 2 -8.98 -16.17 3.98
CA THR A 2 -9.57 -14.86 3.62
C THR A 2 -10.10 -14.07 4.82
N GLU A 3 -10.83 -14.70 5.75
CA GLU A 3 -11.37 -14.01 6.93
C GLU A 3 -10.28 -13.42 7.83
N LYS A 4 -9.15 -14.13 8.01
CA LYS A 4 -7.99 -13.63 8.76
C LYS A 4 -7.38 -12.40 8.08
N ARG A 5 -7.19 -12.45 6.76
CA ARG A 5 -6.76 -11.31 5.94
C ARG A 5 -7.70 -10.12 6.10
N GLN A 6 -9.01 -10.34 6.05
CA GLN A 6 -10.01 -9.30 6.24
C GLN A 6 -9.99 -8.72 7.67
N ALA A 7 -9.71 -9.53 8.69
CA ALA A 7 -9.57 -9.03 10.06
C ALA A 7 -8.36 -8.09 10.21
N ILE A 8 -7.21 -8.45 9.63
CA ILE A 8 -6.02 -7.60 9.59
C ILE A 8 -6.31 -6.30 8.82
N ALA A 9 -6.94 -6.41 7.64
CA ALA A 9 -7.30 -5.26 6.82
C ALA A 9 -8.19 -4.26 7.59
N ARG A 10 -9.19 -4.73 8.33
CA ARG A 10 -10.03 -3.86 9.17
C ARG A 10 -9.23 -3.14 10.25
N ARG A 11 -8.29 -3.84 10.92
CA ARG A 11 -7.41 -3.21 11.91
C ARG A 11 -6.56 -2.10 11.30
N TYR A 12 -6.02 -2.32 10.10
CA TYR A 12 -5.32 -1.27 9.36
C TYR A 12 -6.26 -0.12 8.95
N ASP A 13 -7.45 -0.42 8.41
CA ASP A 13 -8.42 0.59 7.96
C ASP A 13 -8.80 1.55 9.10
N GLU A 14 -9.05 0.99 10.30
CA GLU A 14 -9.42 1.75 11.49
C GLU A 14 -8.23 2.57 12.03
N SER A 15 -7.05 1.95 12.13
CA SER A 15 -5.92 2.53 12.87
C SER A 15 -5.07 3.50 12.03
N LEU A 16 -5.05 3.32 10.71
CA LEU A 16 -4.25 4.14 9.79
C LEU A 16 -5.07 5.28 9.16
N LYS A 17 -6.36 5.37 9.49
CA LYS A 17 -7.25 6.45 9.03
C LYS A 17 -6.68 7.80 9.44
N GLY A 18 -6.53 8.69 8.45
CA GLY A 18 -6.01 10.04 8.66
C GLY A 18 -4.49 10.16 8.56
N CYS A 19 -3.74 9.05 8.65
CA CYS A 19 -2.30 9.02 8.38
C CYS A 19 -2.02 8.80 6.89
N VAL A 20 -2.78 7.90 6.27
CA VAL A 20 -2.65 7.49 4.86
C VAL A 20 -4.03 7.28 4.25
N THR A 21 -4.09 7.18 2.91
CA THR A 21 -5.32 6.71 2.26
C THR A 21 -5.32 5.17 2.26
N THR A 22 -6.29 4.58 2.95
CA THR A 22 -6.48 3.13 3.01
C THR A 22 -7.25 2.62 1.77
N PRO A 23 -7.17 1.31 1.45
CA PRO A 23 -7.96 0.75 0.36
C PRO A 23 -9.46 0.98 0.56
N TYR A 24 -10.14 1.43 -0.49
CA TYR A 24 -11.60 1.43 -0.51
C TYR A 24 -12.13 0.02 -0.81
N CYS A 25 -13.01 -0.49 0.05
CA CYS A 25 -13.77 -1.71 -0.20
C CYS A 25 -15.22 -1.35 -0.53
N ASP A 26 -15.68 -1.67 -1.75
CA ASP A 26 -17.09 -1.51 -2.12
C ASP A 26 -17.96 -2.41 -1.21
N PRO A 27 -19.03 -1.89 -0.57
CA PRO A 27 -19.91 -2.67 0.29
C PRO A 27 -20.57 -3.88 -0.40
N LYS A 28 -20.64 -3.90 -1.74
CA LYS A 28 -21.17 -5.00 -2.53
C LYS A 28 -20.11 -6.05 -2.89
N ALA A 29 -18.83 -5.78 -2.62
CA ALA A 29 -17.72 -6.67 -2.96
C ALA A 29 -17.34 -7.56 -1.78
N TYR A 30 -16.90 -8.79 -2.09
CA TYR A 30 -16.22 -9.66 -1.14
C TYR A 30 -14.70 -9.56 -1.37
N HIS A 31 -14.08 -8.58 -0.72
CA HIS A 31 -12.66 -8.29 -0.91
C HIS A 31 -11.78 -9.33 -0.20
N VAL A 32 -10.92 -10.03 -0.94
CA VAL A 32 -10.06 -11.10 -0.40
C VAL A 32 -8.72 -10.61 0.18
N TYR A 33 -8.37 -9.35 -0.08
CA TYR A 33 -7.12 -8.71 0.36
C TYR A 33 -5.87 -9.53 0.00
N HIS A 34 -5.68 -9.79 -1.30
CA HIS A 34 -4.43 -10.36 -1.80
C HIS A 34 -3.24 -9.45 -1.46
N HIS A 35 -3.45 -8.14 -1.57
CA HIS A 35 -2.56 -7.10 -1.07
C HIS A 35 -3.36 -6.07 -0.26
N TYR A 36 -2.68 -5.40 0.67
CA TYR A 36 -3.18 -4.22 1.34
C TYR A 36 -2.35 -3.02 0.90
N ILE A 37 -2.88 -2.24 -0.04
CA ILE A 37 -2.17 -1.14 -0.71
C ILE A 37 -2.71 0.19 -0.21
N ILE A 38 -1.86 0.96 0.46
CA ILE A 38 -2.15 2.32 0.90
C ILE A 38 -1.61 3.34 -0.11
N LEU A 39 -2.12 4.57 -0.07
CA LEU A 39 -1.48 5.74 -0.69
C LEU A 39 -0.91 6.65 0.39
N ALA A 40 0.38 6.96 0.27
CA ALA A 40 1.15 7.80 1.19
C ALA A 40 1.74 8.99 0.42
N ASP A 41 1.58 10.22 0.92
CA ASP A 41 2.15 11.40 0.27
C ASP A 41 3.68 11.47 0.39
N ARG A 42 4.24 10.93 1.48
CA ARG A 42 5.69 10.77 1.71
C ARG A 42 6.11 9.30 1.59
N ARG A 43 5.69 8.65 0.51
CA ARG A 43 5.83 7.18 0.32
C ARG A 43 7.26 6.69 0.48
N ASP A 44 8.21 7.31 -0.21
CA ASP A 44 9.61 6.86 -0.19
C ASP A 44 10.25 7.03 1.20
N GLU A 45 9.96 8.13 1.90
CA GLU A 45 10.40 8.35 3.28
C GLU A 45 9.76 7.35 4.26
N LEU A 46 8.49 7.02 4.07
CA LEU A 46 7.81 5.98 4.84
C LEU A 46 8.44 4.60 4.59
N CYS A 47 8.81 4.26 3.36
CA CYS A 47 9.56 3.03 3.06
C CYS A 47 10.87 2.96 3.87
N GLU A 48 11.66 4.04 3.86
CA GLU A 48 12.91 4.09 4.63
C GLU A 48 12.68 3.98 6.15
N HIS A 49 11.57 4.53 6.65
CA HIS A 49 11.17 4.39 8.05
C HIS A 49 10.82 2.95 8.40
N LEU A 50 10.00 2.30 7.57
CA LEU A 50 9.65 0.88 7.75
C LEU A 50 10.89 -0.02 7.68
N ASP A 51 11.84 0.28 6.79
CA ASP A 51 13.11 -0.45 6.69
C ASP A 51 13.93 -0.37 7.99
N LYS A 52 13.99 0.82 8.62
CA LYS A 52 14.66 1.02 9.92
C LYS A 52 13.97 0.25 11.05
N ASP A 53 12.65 0.12 10.98
CA ASP A 53 11.86 -0.65 11.93
C ASP A 53 11.84 -2.16 11.63
N GLY A 54 12.53 -2.60 10.58
CA GLY A 54 12.60 -4.01 10.17
C GLY A 54 11.26 -4.54 9.62
N ILE A 55 10.39 -3.66 9.16
CA ILE A 55 9.09 -4.00 8.56
C ILE A 55 9.24 -4.08 7.05
N SER A 56 8.96 -5.25 6.50
CA SER A 56 8.96 -5.46 5.06
C SER A 56 7.78 -4.73 4.39
N TRP A 57 7.96 -4.33 3.13
CA TRP A 57 6.94 -3.69 2.33
C TRP A 57 7.10 -4.05 0.84
N GLY A 58 6.09 -3.74 0.03
CA GLY A 58 6.09 -4.03 -1.41
C GLY A 58 5.63 -2.86 -2.28
N ARG A 59 5.88 -2.96 -3.59
CA ARG A 59 5.37 -2.03 -4.62
C ARG A 59 4.62 -2.80 -5.70
N HIS A 60 3.33 -2.50 -5.83
CA HIS A 60 2.44 -3.08 -6.83
C HIS A 60 1.74 -1.94 -7.57
N TYR A 61 2.36 -1.35 -8.61
CA TYR A 61 3.66 -1.66 -9.22
C TYR A 61 4.54 -0.40 -9.25
N PRO A 62 5.88 -0.52 -9.27
CA PRO A 62 6.77 0.64 -9.20
C PRO A 62 6.81 1.51 -10.46
N ILE A 63 6.43 0.97 -11.62
CA ILE A 63 6.42 1.67 -12.91
C ILE A 63 5.05 1.44 -13.56
N PRO A 64 4.32 2.50 -13.97
CA PRO A 64 3.03 2.34 -14.62
C PRO A 64 3.21 1.70 -15.99
N VAL A 65 2.23 0.90 -16.43
CA VAL A 65 2.35 0.04 -17.62
C VAL A 65 2.77 0.81 -18.87
N HIS A 66 2.21 2.00 -19.11
CA HIS A 66 2.53 2.83 -20.28
C HIS A 66 3.95 3.39 -20.30
N LYS A 67 4.64 3.41 -19.14
CA LYS A 67 6.05 3.83 -19.01
C LYS A 67 7.01 2.65 -18.85
N GLN A 68 6.54 1.41 -18.95
CA GLN A 68 7.43 0.25 -18.91
C GLN A 68 8.39 0.27 -20.11
N PRO A 69 9.66 -0.16 -19.94
CA PRO A 69 10.65 -0.13 -21.03
C PRO A 69 10.22 -0.86 -22.30
N SER A 70 9.38 -1.90 -22.18
CA SER A 70 8.83 -2.66 -23.31
C SER A 70 7.89 -1.85 -24.22
N PHE A 71 7.36 -0.72 -23.74
CA PHE A 71 6.52 0.18 -24.53
C PHE A 71 7.32 1.33 -25.16
N SER A 72 8.64 1.40 -24.97
CA SER A 72 9.49 2.46 -25.54
C SER A 72 9.29 2.58 -27.06
N GLY A 73 9.00 3.79 -27.54
CA GLY A 73 8.76 4.05 -28.97
C GLY A 73 7.36 3.70 -29.47
N SER A 74 6.49 3.14 -28.63
CA SER A 74 5.07 2.99 -28.96
C SER A 74 4.30 4.28 -28.68
N ALA A 75 3.12 4.43 -29.31
CA ALA A 75 2.20 5.53 -29.01
C ALA A 75 1.81 5.59 -27.52
N ALA A 76 1.81 4.44 -26.81
CA ALA A 76 1.52 4.41 -25.38
C ALA A 76 2.58 5.12 -24.54
N SER A 77 3.86 5.12 -24.96
CA SER A 77 4.95 5.73 -24.19
C SER A 77 4.91 7.25 -24.09
N VAL A 78 4.13 7.91 -24.97
CA VAL A 78 3.96 9.37 -24.99
C VAL A 78 2.63 9.83 -24.40
N VAL A 79 1.75 8.90 -24.00
CA VAL A 79 0.47 9.23 -23.33
C VAL A 79 0.74 9.62 -21.88
N SER A 80 0.13 10.72 -21.44
CA SER A 80 0.09 11.06 -20.02
C SER A 80 -1.18 10.49 -19.37
N LEU A 81 -0.99 9.71 -18.30
CA LEU A 81 -2.08 9.18 -17.48
C LEU A 81 -1.90 9.68 -16.04
N PRO A 82 -2.27 10.94 -15.74
CA PRO A 82 -1.86 11.63 -14.51
C PRO A 82 -2.35 10.94 -13.23
N ILE A 83 -3.56 10.34 -13.25
CA ILE A 83 -4.09 9.59 -12.10
C ILE A 83 -3.24 8.34 -11.84
N THR A 84 -2.95 7.56 -12.89
CA THR A 84 -2.11 6.36 -12.79
C THR A 84 -0.71 6.71 -12.27
N GLU A 85 -0.12 7.77 -12.81
CA GLU A 85 1.21 8.23 -12.41
C GLU A 85 1.25 8.71 -10.95
N SER A 86 0.23 9.46 -10.54
CA SER A 86 0.06 9.87 -9.14
C SER A 86 -0.08 8.67 -8.21
N ILE A 87 -0.93 7.69 -8.54
CA ILE A 87 -1.14 6.50 -7.70
C ILE A 87 0.15 5.69 -7.56
N VAL A 88 0.88 5.45 -8.66
CA VAL A 88 2.14 4.69 -8.61
C VAL A 88 3.18 5.38 -7.71
N SER A 89 3.28 6.70 -7.78
CA SER A 89 4.20 7.48 -6.94
C SER A 89 3.90 7.39 -5.44
N LYS A 90 2.62 7.21 -5.08
CA LYS A 90 2.15 7.20 -3.68
C LYS A 90 1.89 5.81 -3.11
N SER A 91 1.75 4.79 -3.96
CA SER A 91 1.33 3.46 -3.54
C SER A 91 2.41 2.70 -2.75
N LEU A 92 1.99 2.05 -1.68
CA LEU A 92 2.83 1.18 -0.84
C LEU A 92 2.01 -0.02 -0.39
N THR A 93 2.56 -1.22 -0.49
CA THR A 93 1.93 -2.45 0.00
C THR A 93 2.46 -2.78 1.38
N LEU A 94 1.57 -2.85 2.37
CA LEU A 94 1.90 -3.29 3.72
C LEU A 94 1.81 -4.81 3.84
N PRO A 95 2.53 -5.43 4.81
CA PRO A 95 2.40 -6.84 5.11
C PRO A 95 0.95 -7.20 5.45
N LEU A 96 0.43 -8.19 4.73
CA LEU A 96 -0.86 -8.80 5.02
C LEU A 96 -0.86 -10.26 4.56
N PHE A 97 -0.82 -11.17 5.51
CA PHE A 97 -0.95 -12.60 5.30
C PHE A 97 -1.66 -13.27 6.51
N PRO A 98 -2.35 -14.42 6.31
CA PRO A 98 -3.24 -15.01 7.34
C PRO A 98 -2.57 -15.40 8.65
N GLU A 99 -1.25 -15.61 8.65
CA GLU A 99 -0.46 -16.07 9.78
C GLU A 99 0.12 -14.93 10.63
N MET A 100 -0.05 -13.67 10.22
CA MET A 100 0.39 -12.54 11.03
C MET A 100 -0.25 -12.57 12.42
N THR A 101 0.58 -12.41 13.44
CA THR A 101 0.17 -12.28 14.83
C THR A 101 -0.37 -10.88 15.12
N ASP A 102 -1.13 -10.74 16.20
CA ASP A 102 -1.68 -9.44 16.57
C ASP A 102 -0.60 -8.40 16.89
N ASP A 103 0.55 -8.85 17.42
CA ASP A 103 1.72 -8.02 17.72
C ASP A 103 2.42 -7.55 16.45
N GLU A 104 2.55 -8.41 15.43
CA GLU A 104 3.12 -8.02 14.14
C GLU A 104 2.24 -6.99 13.43
N VAL A 105 0.91 -7.19 13.44
CA VAL A 105 -0.05 -6.21 12.89
C VAL A 105 0.06 -4.88 13.65
N GLN A 106 0.15 -4.94 14.99
CA GLN A 106 0.29 -3.73 15.81
C GLN A 106 1.60 -3.00 15.53
N ARG A 107 2.71 -3.73 15.39
CA ARG A 107 4.02 -3.14 15.04
C ARG A 107 3.97 -2.37 13.72
N VAL A 108 3.30 -2.91 12.70
CA VAL A 108 3.11 -2.22 11.42
C VAL A 108 2.28 -0.95 11.61
N ILE A 109 1.17 -1.03 12.36
CA ILE A 109 0.32 0.12 12.67
C ILE A 109 1.13 1.22 13.37
N ASP A 110 1.83 0.88 14.44
CA ASP A 110 2.57 1.84 15.27
C ASP A 110 3.70 2.50 14.48
N SER A 111 4.42 1.72 13.66
CA SER A 111 5.48 2.26 12.80
C SER A 111 4.93 3.26 11.79
N VAL A 112 3.84 2.91 11.08
CA VAL A 112 3.21 3.84 10.12
C VAL A 112 2.69 5.09 10.82
N ARG A 113 2.02 4.95 11.97
CA ARG A 113 1.48 6.11 12.71
C ARG A 113 2.59 7.02 13.23
N SER A 114 3.63 6.44 13.86
CA SER A 114 4.75 7.22 14.42
C SER A 114 5.49 8.03 13.36
N PHE A 115 5.52 7.58 12.11
CA PHE A 115 6.08 8.36 11.00
C PHE A 115 5.29 9.66 10.73
N TYR A 116 3.97 9.68 10.92
CA TYR A 116 3.10 10.84 10.66
C TYR A 116 2.77 11.67 11.90
N ASP A 117 2.91 11.11 13.10
CA ASP A 117 2.69 11.82 14.37
C ASP A 117 3.89 12.71 14.77
N ASN A 118 4.99 12.68 14.00
CA ASN A 118 6.20 13.50 14.17
C ASN A 118 6.24 14.74 13.26
#